data_AF-A0AAP0V728-F1
#
_entry.id   AF-A0AAP0V728-F1
#
_cell.length_a   1.000
_cell.length_b   1.000
_cell.length_c   1.000
_cell.angle_alpha   90.00
_cell.angle_beta   90.00
_cell.angle_gamma   90.00
#
_symmetry.space_group_name_H-M   'P 1'
#
loop_
_entity.id
_entity.type
_entity.pdbx_description
1 polymer ?
#
loop_
_entity_poly.entity_id
_entity_poly.type
_entity_poly.pdbx_seq_one_letter_code
_entity_poly.pdbx_strand_id
1 'polypeptide(L)'
;MKRFTGHKEEWGTFLDVKHWPAIKNPKKYAGQRVVIGSVTDGYNPEEATFRRTRKLLEELKDSDAEILICTKSDLVLRDLDLLRQMKKVTVSWSVNTLDETFRADMDKAVSIERRIAAMRKVYEADIRTICFVSPIFPGITNFKAIFHEVKDICDLF
;
A
#
# COMPACT_ATOMS: atom_id res chain seq x y z
N MET A 1 9.37 -12.84 13.90
CA MET A 1 10.43 -12.69 14.92
C MET A 1 10.93 -14.09 15.27
N LYS A 2 12.23 -14.41 15.06
CA LYS A 2 12.81 -15.76 15.25
C LYS A 2 12.38 -16.43 16.57
N ARG A 3 12.28 -15.63 17.64
CA ARG A 3 11.83 -16.04 18.98
C ARG A 3 10.50 -16.81 19.00
N PHE A 4 9.56 -16.50 18.11
CA PHE A 4 8.20 -17.07 18.14
C PHE A 4 7.92 -18.07 17.02
N THR A 5 8.72 -18.07 15.95
CA THR A 5 8.48 -18.89 14.75
C THR A 5 9.41 -20.08 14.63
N GLY A 6 10.44 -20.17 15.49
CA GLY A 6 11.36 -21.31 15.52
C GLY A 6 12.41 -21.32 14.40
N HIS A 7 12.47 -20.26 13.59
CA HIS A 7 13.52 -20.09 12.57
C HIS A 7 14.91 -20.10 13.19
N LYS A 8 15.79 -20.91 12.58
CA LYS A 8 17.21 -21.01 12.92
C LYS A 8 18.06 -20.18 11.96
N GLU A 9 17.58 -19.98 10.74
CA GLU A 9 18.16 -19.18 9.66
C GLU A 9 18.42 -17.74 10.10
N GLU A 10 19.39 -17.07 9.49
CA GLU A 10 19.77 -15.69 9.83
C GLU A 10 18.59 -14.72 9.74
N TRP A 11 18.57 -13.73 10.64
CA TRP A 11 17.47 -12.76 10.65
C TRP A 11 17.49 -11.94 9.36
N GLY A 12 16.34 -11.83 8.70
CA GLY A 12 16.20 -11.14 7.41
C GLY A 12 16.40 -12.04 6.17
N THR A 13 16.72 -13.33 6.34
CA THR A 13 16.89 -14.27 5.21
C THR A 13 15.72 -15.22 5.01
N PHE A 14 14.65 -15.09 5.78
CA PHE A 14 13.47 -15.96 5.72
C PHE A 14 12.19 -15.12 5.68
N LEU A 15 11.14 -15.72 5.11
CA LEU A 15 9.80 -15.14 5.01
C LEU A 15 8.75 -16.17 5.44
N ASP A 16 7.99 -15.83 6.47
CA ASP A 16 6.81 -16.57 6.87
C ASP A 16 5.57 -16.05 6.13
N VAL A 17 5.06 -16.83 5.18
CA VAL A 17 3.82 -16.47 4.47
C VAL A 17 2.63 -16.76 5.37
N LYS A 18 1.87 -15.72 5.70
CA LYS A 18 0.71 -15.87 6.59
C LYS A 18 -0.45 -16.54 5.88
N HIS A 19 -0.89 -17.66 6.43
CA HIS A 19 -2.13 -18.35 6.06
C HIS A 19 -3.17 -18.21 7.18
N TRP A 20 -4.45 -18.16 6.79
CA TRP A 20 -5.57 -18.06 7.72
C TRP A 20 -6.76 -18.88 7.19
N PRO A 21 -7.65 -19.36 8.08
CA PRO A 21 -8.95 -19.90 7.68
C PRO A 21 -9.79 -18.81 7.00
N ALA A 22 -10.54 -19.16 5.96
CA ALA A 22 -11.39 -18.21 5.24
C ALA A 22 -12.33 -17.43 6.18
N ILE A 23 -12.49 -16.14 5.93
CA ILE A 23 -13.42 -15.29 6.67
C ILE A 23 -14.87 -15.75 6.38
N LYS A 24 -15.51 -16.40 7.36
CA LYS A 24 -16.88 -16.92 7.22
C LYS A 24 -17.98 -15.86 7.27
N ASN A 25 -17.74 -14.76 7.99
CA ASN A 25 -18.70 -13.67 8.15
C ASN A 25 -18.01 -12.32 7.86
N PRO A 26 -17.88 -11.93 6.58
CA PRO A 26 -17.24 -10.66 6.21
C PRO A 26 -18.05 -9.45 6.66
N LYS A 27 -19.39 -9.57 6.78
CA LYS A 27 -20.28 -8.49 7.24
C LYS A 27 -19.98 -7.99 8.65
N LYS A 28 -19.25 -8.75 9.47
CA LYS A 28 -18.80 -8.27 10.78
C LYS A 28 -17.90 -7.04 10.69
N TYR A 29 -17.27 -6.80 9.54
CA TYR A 29 -16.40 -5.64 9.30
C TYR A 29 -17.15 -4.44 8.70
N ALA A 30 -18.46 -4.53 8.50
CA ALA A 30 -19.26 -3.44 7.94
C ALA A 30 -19.10 -2.15 8.77
N GLY A 31 -18.78 -1.05 8.09
CA GLY A 31 -18.54 0.25 8.73
C GLY A 31 -17.23 0.36 9.53
N GLN A 32 -16.43 -0.71 9.62
CA GLN A 32 -15.09 -0.65 10.20
C GLN A 32 -14.07 -0.27 9.14
N ARG A 33 -12.97 0.36 9.57
CA ARG A 33 -11.83 0.66 8.70
C ARG A 33 -10.76 -0.40 8.82
N VAL A 34 -10.43 -1.05 7.70
CA VAL A 34 -9.31 -1.99 7.57
C VAL A 34 -8.14 -1.26 6.93
N VAL A 35 -7.05 -1.11 7.67
CA VAL A 35 -5.82 -0.47 7.19
C VAL A 35 -4.82 -1.55 6.80
N ILE A 36 -4.51 -1.64 5.51
CA ILE A 36 -3.48 -2.50 4.94
C ILE A 36 -2.24 -1.63 4.73
N GLY A 37 -1.07 -2.06 5.22
CA GLY A 37 0.14 -1.27 5.10
C GLY A 37 0.53 -0.44 6.32
N SER A 38 -0.11 -0.66 7.48
CA SER A 38 0.07 0.17 8.68
C SER A 38 1.44 0.01 9.38
N VAL A 39 2.01 -1.19 9.35
CA VAL A 39 3.31 -1.52 9.98
C VAL A 39 4.36 -1.86 8.94
N THR A 40 3.95 -2.52 7.86
CA THR A 40 4.80 -2.97 6.76
C THR A 40 4.02 -2.82 5.46
N ASP A 41 4.69 -2.61 4.33
CA ASP A 41 4.02 -2.49 3.03
C ASP A 41 3.21 -3.75 2.69
N GLY A 42 1.91 -3.58 2.46
CA GLY A 42 1.00 -4.68 2.09
C GLY A 42 1.15 -5.14 0.63
N TYR A 43 1.98 -4.46 -0.16
CA TYR A 43 2.30 -4.76 -1.55
C TYR A 43 3.82 -4.82 -1.76
N ASN A 44 4.53 -5.43 -0.80
CA ASN A 44 5.94 -5.76 -0.93
C ASN A 44 6.22 -6.68 -2.15
N PRO A 45 7.48 -6.84 -2.58
CA PRO A 45 7.80 -7.64 -3.76
C PRO A 45 7.29 -9.09 -3.72
N GLU A 46 7.25 -9.69 -2.53
CA GLU A 46 6.83 -11.07 -2.31
C GLU A 46 5.33 -11.28 -2.63
N GLU A 47 4.52 -10.23 -2.52
CA GLU A 47 3.10 -10.26 -2.90
C GLU A 47 2.88 -10.51 -4.39
N ALA A 48 3.87 -10.29 -5.26
CA ALA A 48 3.77 -10.65 -6.67
C ALA A 48 3.53 -12.16 -6.86
N THR A 49 4.11 -12.97 -5.96
CA THR A 49 4.00 -14.43 -5.95
C THR A 49 2.87 -14.91 -5.05
N PHE A 50 2.83 -14.47 -3.78
CA PHE A 50 1.94 -15.08 -2.78
C PHE A 50 0.52 -14.54 -2.76
N ARG A 51 0.31 -13.31 -3.25
CA ARG A 51 -1.02 -12.68 -3.41
C ARG A 51 -1.90 -12.77 -2.15
N ARG A 52 -1.31 -12.66 -0.96
CA ARG A 52 -2.05 -12.75 0.31
C ARG A 52 -2.95 -11.54 0.50
N THR A 53 -2.49 -10.36 0.12
CA THR A 53 -3.28 -9.13 0.14
C THR A 53 -4.46 -9.24 -0.81
N ARG A 54 -4.24 -9.76 -2.04
CA ARG A 54 -5.35 -10.03 -2.97
C ARG A 54 -6.38 -10.98 -2.37
N LYS A 55 -5.93 -12.10 -1.80
CA LYS A 55 -6.84 -13.07 -1.16
C LYS A 55 -7.65 -12.44 -0.02
N LEU A 56 -7.02 -11.57 0.78
CA LEU A 56 -7.73 -10.82 1.81
C LEU A 56 -8.79 -9.90 1.20
N LEU A 57 -8.47 -9.19 0.13
CA LEU A 57 -9.42 -8.32 -0.58
C LEU A 57 -10.59 -9.13 -1.17
N GLU A 58 -10.34 -10.30 -1.75
CA GLU A 58 -11.38 -11.21 -2.23
C GLU A 58 -12.34 -11.61 -1.09
N GLU A 59 -11.80 -11.96 0.07
CA GLU A 59 -12.60 -12.33 1.26
C GLU A 59 -13.34 -11.13 1.88
N LEU A 60 -12.87 -9.89 1.66
CA LEU A 60 -13.48 -8.66 2.18
C LEU A 60 -14.40 -7.95 1.18
N LYS A 61 -14.47 -8.37 -0.08
CA LYS A 61 -15.24 -7.70 -1.14
C LYS A 61 -16.68 -7.36 -0.72
N ASP A 62 -17.37 -8.29 -0.05
CA ASP A 62 -18.77 -8.14 0.35
C ASP A 62 -18.95 -7.68 1.82
N SER A 63 -17.88 -7.20 2.47
CA SER A 63 -17.87 -6.86 3.90
C SER A 63 -18.50 -5.51 4.25
N ASP A 64 -18.64 -4.60 3.29
CA ASP A 64 -18.95 -3.17 3.51
C ASP A 64 -17.94 -2.45 4.44
N ALA A 65 -16.73 -3.00 4.60
CA ALA A 65 -15.62 -2.33 5.28
C ALA A 65 -15.07 -1.17 4.45
N GLU A 66 -14.51 -0.17 5.12
CA GLU A 66 -13.69 0.85 4.49
C GLU A 66 -12.24 0.35 4.39
N ILE A 67 -11.70 0.24 3.18
CA ILE A 67 -10.34 -0.22 2.92
C ILE A 67 -9.42 0.98 2.72
N LEU A 68 -8.41 1.11 3.58
CA LEU A 68 -7.31 2.04 3.40
C LEU A 68 -6.03 1.24 3.13
N ILE A 69 -5.42 1.43 1.97
CA ILE A 69 -4.14 0.83 1.60
C ILE A 69 -3.06 1.92 1.69
N CYS A 70 -1.97 1.64 2.40
CA CYS A 70 -0.77 2.45 2.42
C CYS A 70 0.38 1.66 1.77
N THR A 71 1.01 2.21 0.73
CA THR A 71 2.06 1.51 0.00
C THR A 71 3.13 2.46 -0.59
N LYS A 72 4.27 1.89 -0.95
CA LYS A 72 5.29 2.49 -1.82
C LYS A 72 5.39 1.75 -3.16
N SER A 73 4.42 0.91 -3.50
CA SER A 73 4.45 -0.02 -4.63
C SER A 73 3.39 0.32 -5.68
N ASP A 74 3.69 0.00 -6.94
CA ASP A 74 2.73 0.00 -8.04
C ASP A 74 2.00 -1.35 -8.19
N LEU A 75 2.40 -2.37 -7.44
CA LEU A 75 1.78 -3.71 -7.48
C LEU A 75 0.28 -3.70 -7.09
N VAL A 76 -0.16 -2.67 -6.35
CA VAL A 76 -1.59 -2.45 -6.04
C VAL A 76 -2.47 -2.38 -7.29
N LEU A 77 -1.91 -1.94 -8.43
CA LEU A 77 -2.64 -1.91 -9.71
C LEU A 77 -3.12 -3.28 -10.19
N ARG A 78 -2.46 -4.37 -9.76
CA ARG A 78 -2.90 -5.75 -10.07
C ARG A 78 -4.31 -6.02 -9.53
N ASP A 79 -4.63 -5.45 -8.37
CA ASP A 79 -5.86 -5.74 -7.64
C ASP A 79 -6.94 -4.67 -7.86
N LEU A 80 -6.72 -3.78 -8.83
CA LEU A 80 -7.66 -2.72 -9.18
C LEU A 80 -9.05 -3.25 -9.58
N ASP A 81 -9.10 -4.43 -10.18
CA ASP A 81 -10.35 -5.14 -10.51
C ASP A 81 -11.20 -5.42 -9.26
N LEU A 82 -10.57 -5.78 -8.14
CA LEU A 82 -11.24 -6.02 -6.86
C LEU A 82 -11.58 -4.72 -6.14
N LEU A 83 -10.63 -3.77 -6.11
CA LEU A 83 -10.80 -2.51 -5.42
C LEU A 83 -11.99 -1.71 -5.96
N ARG A 84 -12.21 -1.73 -7.28
CA ARG A 84 -13.37 -1.06 -7.91
C ARG A 84 -14.72 -1.66 -7.54
N GLN A 85 -14.75 -2.90 -7.02
CA GLN A 85 -15.99 -3.56 -6.61
C GLN A 85 -16.35 -3.26 -5.14
N MET A 86 -15.44 -2.62 -4.39
CA MET A 86 -15.63 -2.28 -2.99
C MET A 86 -16.19 -0.87 -2.84
N LYS A 87 -17.06 -0.66 -1.85
CA LYS A 87 -17.80 0.61 -1.71
C LYS A 87 -16.95 1.80 -1.25
N LYS A 88 -15.94 1.55 -0.42
CA LYS A 88 -15.13 2.60 0.21
C LYS A 88 -13.67 2.16 0.22
N VAL A 89 -12.93 2.61 -0.79
CA VAL A 89 -11.51 2.34 -0.93
C VAL A 89 -10.74 3.65 -0.98
N THR A 90 -9.59 3.67 -0.33
CA THR A 90 -8.60 4.73 -0.46
C THR A 90 -7.22 4.11 -0.57
N VAL A 91 -6.43 4.58 -1.54
CA VAL A 91 -5.04 4.14 -1.70
C VAL A 91 -4.11 5.32 -1.48
N SER A 92 -3.13 5.11 -0.62
CA SER A 92 -2.17 6.10 -0.17
C SER A 92 -0.77 5.68 -0.60
N TRP A 93 -0.04 6.58 -1.25
CA TRP A 93 1.37 6.38 -1.59
C TRP A 93 2.26 7.22 -0.69
N SER A 94 3.31 6.60 -0.13
CA SER A 94 4.36 7.36 0.56
C SER A 94 5.32 7.98 -0.45
N VAL A 95 5.35 9.31 -0.48
CA VAL A 95 6.26 10.11 -1.35
C VAL A 95 6.91 11.19 -0.50
N ASN A 96 8.15 10.96 -0.07
CA ASN A 96 8.91 11.91 0.77
C ASN A 96 9.94 12.74 0.00
N THR A 97 10.16 12.42 -1.27
CA THR A 97 11.13 13.08 -2.16
C THR A 97 10.69 12.91 -3.62
N LEU A 98 11.20 13.77 -4.50
CA LEU A 98 11.18 13.59 -5.97
C LEU A 98 12.58 13.23 -6.52
N ASP A 99 13.56 13.04 -5.64
CA ASP A 99 14.93 12.65 -5.97
C ASP A 99 15.09 11.12 -5.89
N GLU A 100 15.34 10.49 -7.03
CA GLU A 100 15.53 9.05 -7.13
C GLU A 100 16.81 8.55 -6.47
N THR A 101 17.87 9.36 -6.43
CA THR A 101 19.11 9.03 -5.73
C THR A 101 18.86 8.98 -4.24
N PHE A 102 18.16 9.97 -3.68
CA PHE A 102 17.78 9.97 -2.26
C PHE A 102 16.84 8.80 -1.91
N ARG A 103 15.87 8.51 -2.78
CA ARG A 103 14.98 7.34 -2.59
C ARG A 103 15.78 6.04 -2.53
N ALA A 104 16.72 5.84 -3.45
CA ALA A 104 17.52 4.62 -3.54
C ALA A 104 18.47 4.44 -2.34
N ASP A 105 18.92 5.54 -1.72
CA ASP A 105 19.71 5.52 -0.49
C ASP A 105 18.88 5.10 0.74
N MET A 106 17.61 5.50 0.78
CA MET A 106 16.72 5.27 1.93
C MET A 106 16.12 3.85 1.97
N ASP A 107 15.59 3.35 0.85
CA ASP A 107 14.94 2.04 0.79
C ASP A 107 15.02 1.38 -0.60
N LYS A 108 14.58 0.12 -0.68
CA LYS A 108 14.51 -0.67 -1.92
C LYS A 108 13.12 -0.67 -2.57
N ALA A 109 12.27 0.32 -2.27
CA ALA A 109 10.96 0.40 -2.89
C ALA A 109 11.06 0.86 -4.35
N VAL A 110 9.94 0.80 -5.08
CA VAL A 110 9.89 1.18 -6.50
C VAL A 110 10.20 2.66 -6.69
N SER A 111 10.52 3.06 -7.93
CA SER A 111 10.78 4.45 -8.29
C SER A 111 9.59 5.35 -7.96
N ILE A 112 9.89 6.61 -7.67
CA ILE A 112 8.92 7.67 -7.40
C ILE A 112 8.00 7.83 -8.62
N GLU A 113 8.57 7.79 -9.82
CA GLU A 113 7.81 7.80 -11.07
C GLU A 113 6.75 6.67 -11.11
N ARG A 114 7.12 5.45 -10.74
CA ARG A 114 6.17 4.31 -10.70
C ARG A 114 5.10 4.50 -9.64
N ARG A 115 5.41 5.11 -8.48
CA ARG A 115 4.41 5.43 -7.44
C ARG A 115 3.40 6.44 -7.96
N ILE A 116 3.86 7.53 -8.57
CA ILE A 116 3.00 8.60 -9.11
C ILE A 116 2.17 8.07 -10.28
N ALA A 117 2.75 7.28 -11.18
CA ALA A 117 2.03 6.64 -12.28
C ALA A 117 0.94 5.66 -11.77
N ALA A 118 1.20 4.93 -10.68
CA ALA A 118 0.20 4.08 -10.05
C ALA A 118 -0.91 4.91 -9.38
N MET A 119 -0.56 5.97 -8.67
CA MET A 119 -1.53 6.91 -8.10
C MET A 119 -2.47 7.46 -9.18
N ARG A 120 -1.93 7.91 -10.30
CA ARG A 120 -2.71 8.40 -11.46
C ARG A 120 -3.71 7.36 -11.96
N LYS A 121 -3.27 6.11 -12.17
CA LYS A 121 -4.15 5.02 -12.64
C LYS A 121 -5.26 4.66 -11.66
N VAL A 122 -5.00 4.78 -10.36
CA VAL A 122 -6.02 4.56 -9.31
C VAL A 122 -7.00 5.72 -9.24
N TYR A 123 -6.51 6.96 -9.36
CA TYR A 123 -7.34 8.16 -9.45
C TYR A 123 -8.27 8.09 -10.67
N GLU A 124 -7.74 7.74 -11.86
CA GLU A 124 -8.50 7.54 -13.10
C GLU A 124 -9.53 6.40 -13.01
N ALA A 125 -9.36 5.47 -12.06
CA ALA A 125 -10.30 4.41 -11.77
C ALA A 125 -11.41 4.81 -10.78
N ASP A 126 -11.52 6.10 -10.45
CA ASP A 126 -12.48 6.68 -9.50
C ASP A 126 -12.32 6.14 -8.07
N ILE A 127 -11.08 5.81 -7.69
CA ILE A 127 -10.73 5.42 -6.33
C ILE A 127 -9.98 6.57 -5.67
N ARG A 128 -10.40 6.91 -4.45
CA ARG A 128 -9.80 7.99 -3.67
C ARG A 128 -8.31 7.74 -3.45
N THR A 129 -7.51 8.77 -3.67
CA THR A 129 -6.05 8.74 -3.57
C THR A 129 -5.53 9.65 -2.47
N ILE A 130 -4.41 9.26 -1.87
CA ILE A 130 -3.68 10.06 -0.88
C ILE A 130 -2.20 10.11 -1.26
N CYS A 131 -1.61 11.29 -1.23
CA CYS A 131 -0.15 11.44 -1.23
C CYS A 131 0.31 11.63 0.22
N PHE A 132 0.83 10.56 0.83
CA PHE A 132 1.33 10.64 2.19
C PHE A 132 2.79 11.09 2.18
N VAL A 133 3.02 12.39 2.39
CA VAL A 133 4.36 12.97 2.44
C VAL A 133 5.03 12.65 3.77
N SER A 134 5.69 11.49 3.83
CA SER A 134 6.32 10.99 5.05
C SER A 134 7.46 10.00 4.74
N PRO A 135 8.57 10.04 5.49
CA PRO A 135 8.90 11.04 6.53
C PRO A 135 9.24 12.41 5.92
N ILE A 136 8.92 13.50 6.62
CA ILE A 136 9.40 14.84 6.25
C ILE A 136 10.78 15.04 6.88
N PHE A 137 11.79 15.23 6.04
CA PHE A 137 13.14 15.59 6.46
C PHE A 137 13.36 17.09 6.28
N PRO A 138 13.48 17.90 7.35
CA PRO A 138 13.75 19.33 7.23
C PRO A 138 15.01 19.61 6.41
N GLY A 139 14.90 20.51 5.43
CA GLY A 139 16.01 20.85 4.53
C GLY A 139 16.22 19.88 3.36
N ILE A 140 15.55 18.71 3.35
CA ILE A 140 15.67 17.71 2.27
C ILE A 140 14.32 17.55 1.54
N THR A 141 13.22 17.33 2.28
CA THR A 141 11.90 17.12 1.69
C THR A 141 11.32 18.43 1.14
N ASN A 142 11.29 18.56 -0.18
CA ASN A 142 10.60 19.66 -0.85
C ASN A 142 9.10 19.36 -1.02
N PHE A 143 8.33 19.55 0.05
CA PHE A 143 6.89 19.29 0.06
C PHE A 143 6.12 20.10 -1.00
N LYS A 144 6.57 21.33 -1.32
CA LYS A 144 5.93 22.16 -2.34
C LYS A 144 6.07 21.51 -3.71
N ALA A 145 7.26 21.02 -4.08
CA ALA A 145 7.45 20.34 -5.35
C ALA A 145 6.60 19.08 -5.44
N ILE A 146 6.57 18.26 -4.38
CA ILE A 146 5.72 17.05 -4.31
C ILE A 146 4.25 17.41 -4.49
N PHE A 147 3.76 18.47 -3.81
CA PHE A 147 2.38 18.94 -3.97
C PHE A 147 2.06 19.31 -5.42
N HIS A 148 2.91 20.11 -6.07
CA HIS A 148 2.67 20.52 -7.45
C HIS A 148 2.69 19.36 -8.44
N GLU A 149 3.47 18.31 -8.15
CA GLU A 149 3.57 17.12 -9.00
C GLU A 149 2.30 16.27 -8.96
N VAL A 150 1.63 16.14 -7.81
CA VAL A 150 0.52 15.19 -7.63
C VAL A 150 -0.85 15.84 -7.37
N LYS A 151 -0.94 17.18 -7.24
CA LYS A 151 -2.18 17.91 -6.91
C LYS A 151 -3.38 17.57 -7.80
N ASP A 152 -3.16 17.18 -9.05
CA ASP A 152 -4.22 16.89 -10.03
C ASP A 152 -4.65 15.41 -10.02
N ILE A 153 -4.01 14.57 -9.21
CA ILE A 153 -4.26 13.13 -9.07
C ILE A 153 -4.31 12.68 -7.61
N CYS A 154 -4.55 13.62 -6.70
CA CYS A 154 -4.47 13.41 -5.26
C CYS A 154 -5.64 14.09 -4.56
N ASP A 155 -6.54 13.31 -3.98
CA ASP A 155 -7.75 13.84 -3.30
C ASP A 155 -7.46 14.37 -1.89
N LEU A 156 -6.37 13.91 -1.27
CA LEU A 156 -5.95 14.33 0.06
C LEU A 156 -4.43 14.27 0.18
N PHE A 157 -3.87 15.35 0.70
CA PHE A 157 -2.45 15.53 0.93
C PHE A 157 -2.12 15.47 2.43
#